data_AF-A0A848D6S7-F1
#
_entry.id   AF-A0A848D6S7-F1
#
_cell.length_a   1.000
_cell.length_b   1.000
_cell.length_c   1.000
_cell.angle_alpha   90.00
_cell.angle_beta   90.00
_cell.angle_gamma   90.00
#
_symmetry.space_group_name_H-M   'P 1'
#
loop_
_entity.id
_entity.type
_entity.pdbx_description
1 polymer ?
#
loop_
_entity_poly.entity_id
_entity_poly.type
_entity_poly.pdbx_seq_one_letter_code
_entity_poly.pdbx_strand_id
1 'polypeptide(L)' 'MAIFTKNEKKILEKFKNGSIVSDQDEAVLDRYASIGFVQFGFDWDKMVETAKITESCIIHLDR' A
#
# COMPACT_ATOMS: atom_id res chain seq x y z
N MET A 1 -1.36 -9.03 18.60
CA MET A 1 -2.26 -8.01 18.02
C MET A 1 -1.92 -7.94 16.55
N ALA A 2 -2.82 -8.37 15.66
CA ALA A 2 -2.56 -8.34 14.23
C ALA A 2 -2.56 -6.87 13.76
N ILE A 3 -1.49 -6.45 13.10
CA ILE A 3 -1.32 -5.07 12.60
C ILE A 3 -2.27 -4.78 11.42
N PHE A 4 -2.68 -5.84 10.72
CA PHE A 4 -3.54 -5.79 9.53
C PHE A 4 -4.73 -6.72 9.69
N THR A 5 -5.90 -6.30 9.22
CA THR A 5 -7.00 -7.22 8.94
C THR A 5 -6.70 -8.08 7.71
N LYS A 6 -7.46 -9.16 7.53
CA LYS A 6 -7.32 -10.05 6.36
C LYS A 6 -7.54 -9.31 5.03
N ASN A 7 -8.41 -8.30 5.00
CA ASN A 7 -8.67 -7.52 3.79
C ASN A 7 -7.53 -6.53 3.51
N GLU A 8 -7.06 -5.82 4.53
CA GLU A 8 -5.94 -4.88 4.39
C GLU A 8 -4.67 -5.61 3.96
N LYS A 9 -4.41 -6.81 4.49
CA LYS A 9 -3.27 -7.65 4.06
C LYS A 9 -3.31 -7.94 2.55
N LYS A 10 -4.46 -8.34 2.02
CA LYS A 10 -4.64 -8.58 0.57
C LYS A 10 -4.42 -7.31 -0.25
N ILE A 11 -4.89 -6.16 0.22
CA ILE A 11 -4.71 -4.88 -0.47
C ILE A 11 -3.21 -4.55 -0.50
N LEU A 12 -2.55 -4.51 0.67
CA LEU A 12 -1.13 -4.17 0.78
C LEU A 12 -0.23 -5.13 -0.01
N GLU A 13 -0.56 -6.42 -0.09
CA GLU A 13 0.16 -7.39 -0.93
C GLU A 13 0.17 -7.01 -2.42
N LYS A 14 -0.90 -6.39 -2.96
CA LYS A 14 -0.93 -5.90 -4.35
C LYS A 14 0.16 -4.87 -4.62
N PHE A 15 0.52 -4.08 -3.61
CA PHE A 15 1.45 -2.96 -3.72
C PHE A 15 2.90 -3.32 -3.31
N LYS A 16 3.23 -4.62 -3.11
CA LYS A 16 4.62 -5.10 -2.86
C LYS A 16 5.62 -4.58 -3.90
N ASN A 17 5.23 -4.56 -5.17
CA ASN A 17 6.09 -4.14 -6.28
C ASN A 17 5.73 -2.77 -6.87
N GLY A 18 4.80 -2.05 -6.25
CA GLY A 18 4.20 -0.85 -6.83
C GLY A 18 3.02 -1.20 -7.74
N SER A 19 1.90 -0.49 -7.58
CA SER A 19 0.71 -0.65 -8.43
C SER A 19 -0.07 0.67 -8.49
N ILE A 20 -0.95 0.78 -9.48
CA ILE A 20 -1.89 1.89 -9.63
C ILE A 20 -2.85 1.90 -8.43
N VAL A 21 -3.11 3.09 -7.88
CA VAL A 21 -4.08 3.30 -6.81
C VAL A 21 -5.50 3.23 -7.38
N SER A 22 -6.39 2.55 -6.67
CA SER A 22 -7.82 2.54 -6.96
C SER A 22 -8.58 3.11 -5.77
N ASP A 23 -9.75 3.70 -6.02
CA ASP A 23 -10.62 4.29 -4.98
C ASP A 23 -10.94 3.30 -3.85
N GLN A 24 -10.98 1.99 -4.15
CA GLN A 24 -11.24 0.94 -3.17
C GLN A 24 -10.06 0.68 -2.24
N ASP A 25 -8.84 0.87 -2.73
CA ASP A 25 -7.60 0.62 -2.00
C ASP A 25 -7.12 1.88 -1.24
N GLU A 26 -7.49 3.07 -1.71
CA GLU A 26 -7.02 4.38 -1.24
C GLU A 26 -7.13 4.57 0.28
N ALA A 27 -8.30 4.28 0.86
CA ALA A 27 -8.52 4.45 2.30
C ALA A 27 -7.57 3.60 3.17
N VAL A 28 -7.17 2.42 2.66
CA VAL A 28 -6.19 1.55 3.32
C VAL A 28 -4.79 2.10 3.14
N LEU A 29 -4.45 2.52 1.91
CA LEU A 29 -3.14 3.06 1.59
C LEU A 29 -2.84 4.34 2.39
N ASP A 30 -3.79 5.27 2.49
CA ASP A 30 -3.65 6.52 3.26
C ASP A 30 -3.40 6.27 4.74
N ARG A 31 -4.18 5.34 5.33
CA ARG A 31 -4.01 4.96 6.73
C ARG A 31 -2.58 4.48 7.00
N TYR A 32 -2.04 3.64 6.11
CA TYR A 32 -0.72 3.08 6.28
C TYR A 32 0.42 3.99 5.79
N ALA A 33 0.12 4.98 4.94
CA ALA A 33 1.07 6.03 4.57
C ALA A 33 1.40 6.92 5.78
N SER A 34 0.40 7.23 6.62
CA SER A 34 0.59 8.05 7.83
C SER A 34 1.61 7.48 8.83
N ILE A 35 1.85 6.17 8.80
CA ILE A 35 2.83 5.47 9.65
C ILE A 35 4.07 4.99 8.87
N GLY A 36 4.25 5.45 7.62
CA GLY A 36 5.42 5.15 6.79
C GLY A 36 5.45 3.74 6.19
N PHE A 37 4.31 3.05 6.13
CA PHE A 37 4.20 1.72 5.53
C PHE A 37 3.88 1.75 4.05
N VAL A 38 3.32 2.85 3.56
CA VAL A 38 2.99 3.06 2.16
C VAL A 38 3.65 4.35 1.68
N GLN A 39 4.14 4.34 0.46
CA GLN A 39 4.68 5.48 -0.24
C GLN A 39 3.91 5.68 -1.54
N PHE A 40 3.38 6.88 -1.74
CA PHE A 40 2.70 7.27 -2.97
C PHE A 40 3.70 7.79 -4.00
N GLY A 41 3.33 7.63 -5.27
CA GLY A 41 4.04 8.14 -6.43
C GLY A 41 3.07 8.42 -7.57
N PHE A 42 3.60 8.86 -8.71
CA PHE A 42 2.80 9.20 -9.87
C PHE A 42 3.44 8.64 -11.14
N ASP A 43 2.66 7.89 -11.93
CA ASP A 43 3.05 7.41 -13.25
C ASP A 43 2.72 8.53 -14.26
N TRP A 44 3.75 9.27 -14.68
CA TRP A 44 3.61 10.41 -15.59
C TRP A 44 3.27 10.00 -17.03
N ASP A 45 3.56 8.77 -17.43
CA ASP A 45 3.23 8.29 -18.78
C ASP A 45 1.73 7.99 -18.88
N LYS A 46 1.14 7.45 -17.81
CA LYS A 46 -0.29 7.11 -17.75
C LYS A 46 -1.14 8.17 -17.07
N MET A 47 -0.52 9.17 -16.46
CA MET A 47 -1.17 10.22 -15.67
C MET A 47 -2.05 9.65 -14.54
N VAL A 48 -1.53 8.66 -13.80
CA VAL A 48 -2.24 8.00 -12.70
C VAL A 48 -1.40 7.92 -11.43
N GLU A 49 -2.09 7.94 -10.28
CA GLU A 49 -1.46 7.73 -8.98
C GLU A 49 -1.05 6.28 -8.79
N THR A 50 0.09 6.09 -8.14
CA THR A 50 0.65 4.78 -7.81
C THR A 50 1.01 4.74 -6.34
N ALA A 51 1.00 3.55 -5.76
CA ALA A 51 1.49 3.33 -4.41
C ALA A 51 2.43 2.15 -4.38
N LYS A 52 3.34 2.13 -3.41
CA LYS A 52 4.20 1.00 -3.11
C LYS A 52 4.35 0.89 -1.60
N ILE A 53 4.34 -0.34 -1.09
CA ILE A 53 4.61 -0.55 0.34
C ILE A 53 6.12 -0.48 0.63
N THR A 54 6.47 -0.01 1.81
CA THR A 54 7.87 0.09 2.26
C THR A 54 8.39 -1.26 2.78
N GLU A 55 9.71 -1.39 2.91
CA GLU A 55 10.34 -2.58 3.51
C GLU A 55 9.82 -2.87 4.92
N SER A 56 9.54 -1.82 5.70
CA SER A 56 8.95 -1.94 7.03
C SER A 56 7.58 -2.64 6.95
N CYS A 57 6.72 -2.23 6.02
CA CYS A 57 5.42 -2.88 5.82
C CYS A 57 5.57 -4.36 5.44
N ILE A 58 6.53 -4.71 4.57
CA ILE A 58 6.79 -6.10 4.16
C ILE A 58 7.14 -6.98 5.36
N ILE A 59 8.03 -6.52 6.23
CA ILE A 59 8.42 -7.26 7.45
C ILE A 59 7.22 -7.57 8.34
N HIS A 60 6.26 -6.63 8.42
CA HIS A 60 5.05 -6.80 9.21
C HIS A 60 3.97 -7.62 8.50
N LEU A 61 3.96 -7.67 7.16
CA LEU A 61 3.04 -8.49 6.37
C LEU A 61 3.38 -9.98 6.44
N ASP A 62 4.66 -10.33 6.48
CA ASP A 62 5.11 -11.73 6.47
C ASP A 62 5.14 -12.37 7.88
N ARG A 63 4.81 -11.59 8.92
CA ARG A 63 4.58 -12.04 10.30
C ARG A 63 3.13 -12.48 10.55
#